data_AF-A0A0C3JN50-F1
#
_entry.id   AF-A0A0C3JN50-F1
#
_cell.length_a   1.000
_cell.length_b   1.000
_cell.length_c   1.000
_cell.angle_alpha   90.00
_cell.angle_beta   90.00
_cell.angle_gamma   90.00
#
_symmetry.space_group_name_H-M   'P 1'
#
loop_
_entity.id
_entity.type
_entity.pdbx_description
1 polymer ?
#
loop_
_entity_poly.entity_id
_entity_poly.type
_entity_poly.pdbx_seq_one_letter_code
_entity_poly.pdbx_strand_id
1 'polypeptide(L)'
;NGAKYLFECYSCPRVVCDPCLGLAQWLTDKARAEDIDFQCPSCHELEEGGAKCKELHPYFPFTRTVLGKRIPMLDKPVIISGICERASKSQVCAESTLILELVCTGVEIQGSLPSLLNTTIEEYHTSDSLLYQKIIFDFGTDRKFSRWSTRIKKLGEKLGAYAFKRKIIFITVHSEVTRGDLFAGKGESGEDVAMEVGEFMKCLFTSPLQNMVYGSTLFMLTCGPVVSFEQSLAALKQSIAQLRPEYTVAFTAKDFLNAVVKIFIVSYGVKVLIEGHALENVIHDLLDVSLELRMHTDVMLFHLSGLGLPRAPWLLSPAPLTATPLLAIYRYSWYHSHRRPWGTSLSMGCLKCGAIRPWARSKLDPHPPSGYHPKTRVSMCRRCAFEVRTQPLPVEYDVLHGDPTSGWLKYTVCAAVPL
;
A
#
# COMPACT_ATOMS: atom_id res chain seq x y z
N ASN A 1 15.81 5.84 25.34
CA ASN A 1 15.77 4.47 25.90
C ASN A 1 17.10 4.10 26.51
N GLY A 2 17.10 3.70 27.79
CA GLY A 2 18.30 3.39 28.60
C GLY A 2 19.00 2.07 28.24
N ALA A 3 19.04 1.71 26.96
CA ALA A 3 19.91 0.63 26.48
C ALA A 3 21.35 1.13 26.45
N LYS A 4 22.29 0.29 26.90
CA LYS A 4 23.71 0.63 26.88
C LYS A 4 24.38 0.12 25.61
N TYR A 5 23.82 -0.93 25.01
CA TYR A 5 24.39 -1.60 23.84
C TYR A 5 23.32 -2.00 22.83
N LEU A 6 23.76 -2.05 21.58
CA LEU A 6 22.98 -2.43 20.41
C LEU A 6 23.77 -3.52 19.67
N PHE A 7 23.11 -4.64 19.36
CA PHE A 7 23.71 -5.76 18.64
C PHE A 7 23.16 -5.82 17.22
N GLU A 8 24.04 -5.65 16.25
CA GLU A 8 23.72 -5.70 14.82
C GLU A 8 23.75 -7.14 14.31
N CYS A 9 22.69 -7.56 13.63
CA CYS A 9 22.60 -8.91 13.11
C CYS A 9 23.61 -9.12 11.97
N TYR A 10 24.37 -10.21 11.99
CA TYR A 10 25.36 -10.47 10.94
C TYR A 10 24.72 -10.72 9.55
N SER A 11 23.47 -11.17 9.53
CA SER A 11 22.75 -11.58 8.31
C SER A 11 21.59 -10.65 7.90
N CYS A 12 21.32 -9.57 8.65
CA CYS A 12 20.30 -8.57 8.29
C CYS A 12 20.55 -7.23 9.00
N PRO A 13 19.89 -6.11 8.64
CA PRO A 13 20.16 -4.81 9.25
C PRO A 13 19.46 -4.65 10.62
N ARG A 14 18.85 -5.72 11.15
CA ARG A 14 18.14 -5.62 12.44
C ARG A 14 19.15 -5.43 13.56
N VAL A 15 18.75 -4.61 14.50
CA VAL A 15 19.50 -4.31 15.71
C VAL A 15 18.62 -4.65 16.91
N VAL A 16 19.20 -5.30 17.92
CA VAL A 16 18.50 -5.61 19.17
C VAL A 16 19.28 -5.03 20.35
N CYS A 17 18.59 -4.35 21.26
CA CYS A 17 19.22 -3.79 22.44
C CYS A 17 19.44 -4.82 23.55
N ASP A 18 20.44 -4.57 24.39
CA ASP A 18 20.79 -5.45 25.51
C ASP A 18 19.63 -5.74 26.50
N PRO A 19 18.71 -4.80 26.83
CA PRO A 19 17.59 -5.11 27.73
C PRO A 19 16.55 -6.01 27.09
N CYS A 20 16.36 -5.95 25.76
CA CYS A 20 15.42 -6.85 25.07
C CYS A 20 15.96 -8.28 25.02
N LEU A 21 17.29 -8.45 24.96
CA LEU A 21 17.94 -9.76 25.02
C LEU A 21 18.07 -10.31 26.45
N GLY A 22 17.73 -9.53 27.49
CA GLY A 22 17.82 -9.97 28.88
C GLY A 22 19.25 -10.29 29.35
N LEU A 23 20.26 -9.65 28.75
CA LEU A 23 21.66 -9.98 29.03
C LEU A 23 22.15 -9.37 30.34
N ALA A 24 22.80 -10.19 31.16
CA ALA A 24 23.56 -9.71 32.30
C ALA A 24 24.83 -8.98 31.83
N GLN A 25 25.29 -7.96 32.58
CA GLN A 25 26.41 -7.10 32.19
C GLN A 25 27.69 -7.86 31.79
N TRP A 26 28.01 -8.98 32.44
CA TRP A 26 29.19 -9.80 32.13
C TRP A 26 29.06 -10.59 30.81
N LEU A 27 27.84 -10.93 30.39
CA LEU A 27 27.57 -11.55 29.08
C LEU A 27 27.77 -10.55 27.96
N THR A 28 27.42 -9.29 28.22
CA THR A 28 27.56 -8.18 27.28
C THR A 28 29.03 -7.94 26.92
N ASP A 29 29.95 -8.03 27.89
CA ASP A 29 31.38 -7.82 27.60
C ASP A 29 31.98 -8.97 26.76
N LYS A 30 31.52 -10.21 26.96
CA LYS A 30 31.91 -11.36 26.12
C LYS A 30 31.32 -11.31 24.71
N ALA A 31 30.06 -10.91 24.60
CA ALA A 31 29.33 -10.78 23.34
C ALA A 31 29.90 -9.68 22.42
N ARG A 32 30.83 -8.86 22.92
CA ARG A 32 31.50 -7.77 22.18
C ARG A 32 32.85 -8.18 21.57
N ALA A 33 33.30 -9.42 21.76
CA ALA A 33 34.53 -9.86 21.11
C ALA A 33 34.36 -9.80 19.57
N GLU A 34 35.39 -9.33 18.86
CA GLU A 34 35.35 -9.10 17.40
C GLU A 34 35.06 -10.37 16.58
N ASP A 35 35.25 -11.54 17.18
CA ASP A 35 35.01 -12.85 16.56
C ASP A 35 33.63 -13.45 16.88
N ILE A 36 32.72 -12.64 17.43
CA ILE A 36 31.36 -13.05 17.78
C ILE A 36 30.36 -12.43 16.80
N ASP A 37 29.61 -13.31 16.13
CA ASP A 37 28.48 -12.95 15.28
C ASP A 37 27.19 -12.97 16.10
N PHE A 38 26.37 -11.92 15.97
CA PHE A 38 25.02 -11.86 16.53
C PHE A 38 23.96 -12.20 15.49
N GLN A 39 23.07 -13.14 15.80
CA GLN A 39 21.90 -13.49 14.99
C GLN A 39 20.63 -12.97 15.66
N CYS A 40 19.83 -12.15 14.96
CA CYS A 40 18.57 -11.67 15.52
C CYS A 40 17.50 -12.79 15.60
N PRO A 41 16.46 -12.62 16.45
CA PRO A 41 15.39 -13.61 16.60
C PRO A 41 14.66 -13.90 15.28
N SER A 42 14.48 -12.88 14.43
CA SER A 42 13.83 -13.06 13.12
C SER A 42 14.62 -13.96 12.18
N CYS A 43 15.94 -13.82 12.13
CA CYS A 43 16.79 -14.69 11.30
C CYS A 43 16.83 -16.12 11.85
N HIS A 44 16.80 -16.29 13.17
CA HIS A 44 16.67 -17.59 13.82
C HIS A 44 15.34 -18.27 13.41
N GLU A 45 14.21 -17.59 13.57
CA GLU A 45 12.90 -18.11 13.15
C GLU A 45 12.82 -18.42 11.65
N LEU A 46 13.47 -17.62 10.81
CA LEU A 46 13.52 -17.86 9.36
C LEU A 46 14.33 -19.09 8.99
N GLU A 47 15.46 -19.33 9.66
CA GLU A 47 16.25 -20.55 9.49
C GLU A 47 15.48 -21.79 9.95
N GLU A 48 14.74 -21.69 11.05
CA GLU A 48 13.87 -22.77 11.54
C GLU A 48 12.68 -23.03 10.61
N GLY A 49 11.98 -21.99 10.17
CA GLY A 49 10.78 -22.13 9.33
C GLY A 49 11.07 -22.47 7.86
N GLY A 50 12.29 -22.22 7.39
CA GLY A 50 12.76 -22.66 6.06
C GLY A 50 13.02 -24.16 5.99
N ALA A 51 13.43 -24.77 7.10
CA ALA A 51 13.36 -26.20 7.27
C ALA A 51 11.89 -26.59 7.56
N LYS A 52 11.34 -27.62 6.93
CA LYS A 52 10.03 -28.19 7.34
C LYS A 52 10.13 -28.91 8.72
N CYS A 53 10.94 -28.38 9.63
CA CYS A 53 11.21 -28.94 10.94
C CYS A 53 10.06 -28.57 11.88
N LYS A 54 9.49 -29.60 12.52
CA LYS A 54 8.43 -29.44 13.54
C LYS A 54 9.00 -29.11 14.92
N GLU A 55 10.32 -29.15 15.07
CA GLU A 55 11.01 -28.92 16.33
C GLU A 55 11.61 -27.51 16.35
N LEU A 56 11.23 -26.73 17.36
CA LEU A 56 11.80 -25.42 17.64
C LEU A 56 13.13 -25.61 18.38
N HIS A 57 14.20 -24.99 17.90
CA HIS A 57 15.50 -25.02 18.54
C HIS A 57 15.65 -23.86 19.54
N PRO A 58 16.40 -24.06 20.63
CA PRO A 58 16.69 -22.98 21.55
C PRO A 58 17.49 -21.86 20.87
N TYR A 59 17.22 -20.61 21.26
CA TYR A 59 17.85 -19.44 20.67
C TYR A 59 19.24 -19.17 21.27
N PHE A 60 20.27 -19.28 20.41
CA PHE A 60 21.65 -18.95 20.72
C PHE A 60 22.11 -17.76 19.87
N PRO A 61 21.88 -16.51 20.33
CA PRO A 61 22.12 -15.31 19.54
C PRO A 61 23.58 -15.08 19.17
N PHE A 62 24.51 -15.51 20.01
CA PHE A 62 25.94 -15.22 19.87
C PHE A 62 26.70 -16.47 19.49
N THR A 63 27.36 -16.43 18.33
CA THR A 63 28.12 -17.56 17.80
C THR A 63 29.52 -17.12 17.37
N ARG A 64 30.49 -18.02 17.50
CA ARG A 64 31.82 -17.86 16.89
C ARG A 64 31.96 -18.80 15.71
N THR A 65 32.58 -18.33 14.63
CA THR A 65 32.93 -19.19 13.51
C THR A 65 34.31 -19.82 13.75
N VAL A 66 34.34 -21.14 13.97
CA VAL A 66 35.57 -21.92 14.15
C VAL A 66 35.63 -22.98 13.06
N LEU A 67 36.66 -22.94 12.20
CA LEU A 67 36.84 -23.85 11.07
C LEU A 67 35.60 -23.94 10.16
N GLY A 68 34.94 -22.80 9.93
CA GLY A 68 33.73 -22.71 9.10
C GLY A 68 32.44 -23.22 9.75
N LYS A 69 32.47 -23.63 11.03
CA LYS A 69 31.28 -24.03 11.79
C LYS A 69 30.92 -22.95 12.81
N ARG A 70 29.63 -22.63 12.92
CA ARG A 70 29.10 -21.73 13.95
C ARG A 70 28.94 -22.49 15.25
N ILE A 71 29.63 -22.03 16.29
CA ILE A 71 29.58 -22.61 17.64
C ILE A 71 28.95 -21.58 18.58
N PRO A 72 27.92 -21.94 19.36
CA PRO A 72 27.36 -21.05 20.37
C PRO A 72 28.43 -20.56 21.35
N MET A 73 28.46 -19.25 21.61
CA MET A 73 29.32 -18.66 22.64
C MET A 73 28.84 -19.02 24.06
N LEU A 74 27.55 -19.25 24.21
CA LEU A 74 26.88 -19.50 25.49
C LEU A 74 26.50 -20.97 25.61
N ASP A 75 26.75 -21.55 26.78
CA ASP A 75 26.34 -22.92 27.12
C ASP A 75 24.83 -23.04 27.35
N LYS A 76 24.13 -21.90 27.52
CA LYS A 76 22.69 -21.83 27.76
C LYS A 76 22.02 -20.91 26.73
N PRO A 77 20.79 -21.22 26.31
CA PRO A 77 20.04 -20.35 25.41
C PRO A 77 19.72 -19.02 26.10
N VAL A 78 19.55 -17.99 25.29
CA VAL A 78 19.15 -16.67 25.77
C VAL A 78 17.63 -16.61 25.86
N ILE A 79 17.13 -16.23 27.04
CA ILE A 79 15.71 -15.95 27.27
C ILE A 79 15.46 -14.49 26.94
N ILE A 80 14.75 -14.23 25.84
CA ILE A 80 14.33 -12.89 25.46
C ILE A 80 13.30 -12.40 26.48
N SER A 81 13.62 -11.32 27.20
CA SER A 81 12.73 -10.67 28.17
C SER A 81 11.80 -9.64 27.52
N GLY A 82 12.07 -9.24 26.28
CA GLY A 82 11.22 -8.34 25.51
C GLY A 82 9.88 -8.96 25.13
N ILE A 83 8.85 -8.12 25.01
CA ILE A 83 7.53 -8.51 24.51
C ILE A 83 7.53 -8.39 22.98
N CYS A 84 6.91 -9.37 22.31
CA CYS A 84 6.71 -9.33 20.87
C CYS A 84 5.56 -8.36 20.53
N GLU A 85 5.87 -7.08 20.36
CA GLU A 85 4.88 -6.05 20.02
C GLU A 85 4.48 -6.06 18.53
N ARG A 86 5.30 -6.69 17.68
CA ARG A 86 5.15 -6.69 16.22
C ARG A 86 5.51 -8.05 15.64
N ALA A 87 5.12 -8.31 14.38
CA ALA A 87 5.50 -9.56 13.70
C ALA A 87 7.02 -9.70 13.68
N SER A 88 7.55 -10.93 13.79
CA SER A 88 9.00 -11.16 13.87
C SER A 88 9.79 -10.65 12.67
N LYS A 89 9.15 -10.61 11.49
CA LYS A 89 9.74 -10.02 10.27
C LYS A 89 9.77 -8.49 10.26
N SER A 90 9.14 -7.83 11.22
CA SER A 90 9.13 -6.36 11.28
C SER A 90 10.52 -5.82 11.58
N GLN A 91 10.76 -4.59 11.17
CA GLN A 91 11.92 -3.80 11.52
C GLN A 91 11.49 -2.41 11.98
N VAL A 92 12.44 -1.56 12.36
CA VAL A 92 12.19 -0.13 12.54
C VAL A 92 13.01 0.59 11.49
N CYS A 93 12.38 0.85 10.35
CA CYS A 93 12.96 1.59 9.24
C CYS A 93 12.85 3.09 9.47
N ALA A 94 13.98 3.77 9.35
CA ALA A 94 14.10 5.23 9.36
C ALA A 94 14.75 5.74 8.05
N GLU A 95 14.54 5.02 6.95
CA GLU A 95 15.16 5.33 5.66
C GLU A 95 14.73 6.70 5.15
N SER A 96 15.64 7.42 4.46
CA SER A 96 15.33 8.74 3.90
C SER A 96 14.05 8.70 3.04
N THR A 97 13.04 9.47 3.46
CA THR A 97 11.67 9.39 2.95
C THR A 97 11.18 10.76 2.47
N LEU A 98 10.65 10.80 1.25
CA LEU A 98 9.91 11.94 0.70
C LEU A 98 8.41 11.64 0.72
N ILE A 99 7.63 12.54 1.30
CA ILE A 99 6.17 12.60 1.14
C ILE A 99 5.85 13.84 0.30
N LEU A 100 5.40 13.63 -0.94
CA LEU A 100 5.01 14.69 -1.87
C LEU A 100 3.49 14.71 -2.03
N GLU A 101 2.85 15.82 -1.69
CA GLU A 101 1.42 16.04 -1.89
C GLU A 101 1.18 17.03 -3.03
N LEU A 102 0.55 16.56 -4.10
CA LEU A 102 0.14 17.33 -5.27
C LEU A 102 -1.37 17.52 -5.23
N VAL A 103 -1.82 18.76 -5.24
CA VAL A 103 -3.24 19.10 -5.06
C VAL A 103 -3.73 19.97 -6.19
N CYS A 104 -4.83 19.59 -6.82
CA CYS A 104 -5.51 20.48 -7.75
C CYS A 104 -6.08 21.70 -7.04
N THR A 105 -5.92 22.88 -7.64
CA THR A 105 -6.55 24.10 -7.13
C THR A 105 -8.07 23.94 -6.96
N GLY A 106 -8.63 24.54 -5.92
CA GLY A 106 -10.06 24.47 -5.62
C GLY A 106 -10.50 23.21 -4.86
N VAL A 107 -9.62 22.23 -4.65
CA VAL A 107 -9.93 21.07 -3.79
C VAL A 107 -9.72 21.45 -2.32
N GLU A 108 -10.75 21.31 -1.50
CA GLU A 108 -10.63 21.47 -0.05
C GLU A 108 -9.89 20.27 0.58
N ILE A 109 -8.89 20.56 1.41
CA ILE A 109 -8.08 19.53 2.08
C ILE A 109 -8.02 19.77 3.59
N GLN A 110 -9.17 19.72 4.26
CA GLN A 110 -9.15 19.58 5.71
C GLN A 110 -8.74 18.15 6.08
N GLY A 111 -7.76 18.02 6.99
CA GLY A 111 -7.27 16.71 7.42
C GLY A 111 -6.51 15.94 6.33
N SER A 112 -5.52 16.59 5.70
CA SER A 112 -4.65 16.02 4.66
C SER A 112 -4.08 14.65 5.08
N LEU A 113 -4.37 13.62 4.29
CA LEU A 113 -3.84 12.26 4.50
C LEU A 113 -2.30 12.22 4.45
N PRO A 114 -1.61 12.93 3.52
CA PRO A 114 -0.15 13.08 3.56
C PRO A 114 0.40 13.65 4.87
N SER A 115 -0.25 14.68 5.42
CA SER A 115 0.16 15.27 6.71
C SER A 115 -0.06 14.31 7.87
N LEU A 116 -1.15 13.53 7.84
CA LEU A 116 -1.38 12.45 8.80
C LEU A 116 -0.28 11.37 8.70
N LEU A 117 0.11 10.98 7.49
CA LEU A 117 1.20 10.03 7.29
C LEU A 117 2.52 10.57 7.85
N ASN A 118 2.86 11.84 7.56
CA ASN A 118 4.05 12.50 8.08
C ASN A 118 4.09 12.43 9.62
N THR A 119 3.00 12.85 10.26
CA THR A 119 2.87 12.83 11.73
C THR A 119 2.98 11.42 12.30
N THR A 120 2.48 10.41 11.56
CA THR A 120 2.54 9.01 12.00
C THR A 120 3.98 8.48 12.06
N ILE A 121 4.87 8.97 11.18
CA ILE A 121 6.22 8.43 11.06
C ILE A 121 7.31 9.37 11.60
N GLU A 122 7.03 10.64 11.86
CA GLU A 122 8.05 11.65 12.19
C GLU A 122 8.90 11.31 13.42
N GLU A 123 8.35 10.63 14.42
CA GLU A 123 9.09 10.20 15.61
C GLU A 123 10.20 9.15 15.30
N TYR A 124 10.12 8.50 14.14
CA TYR A 124 11.12 7.53 13.67
C TYR A 124 12.19 8.15 12.78
N HIS A 125 12.06 9.43 12.43
CA HIS A 125 12.95 10.13 11.50
C HIS A 125 13.67 11.30 12.16
N THR A 126 14.78 11.71 11.55
CA THR A 126 15.41 13.00 11.84
C THR A 126 14.89 14.04 10.83
N SER A 127 15.15 15.32 11.10
CA SER A 127 14.80 16.41 10.17
C SER A 127 15.37 16.23 8.75
N ASP A 128 16.47 15.48 8.64
CA ASP A 128 17.19 15.27 7.38
C ASP A 128 16.75 13.98 6.67
N SER A 129 16.05 13.07 7.36
CA SER A 129 15.59 11.80 6.81
C SER A 129 14.10 11.76 6.47
N LEU A 130 13.32 12.79 6.80
CA LEU A 130 11.93 12.92 6.39
C LEU A 130 11.66 14.30 5.81
N LEU A 131 11.24 14.34 4.54
CA LEU A 131 10.79 15.56 3.88
C LEU A 131 9.33 15.44 3.47
N TYR A 132 8.49 16.32 4.01
CA TYR A 132 7.12 16.52 3.53
C TYR A 132 7.02 17.81 2.72
N GLN A 133 6.48 17.71 1.51
CA GLN A 133 6.28 18.83 0.60
C GLN A 133 4.88 18.82 0.01
N LYS A 134 4.11 19.87 0.30
CA LYS A 134 2.80 20.11 -0.31
C LYS A 134 2.90 21.14 -1.43
N ILE A 135 2.21 20.89 -2.54
CA ILE A 135 2.19 21.74 -3.72
C ILE A 135 0.78 21.76 -4.33
N ILE A 136 0.27 22.97 -4.53
CA ILE A 136 -0.96 23.21 -5.27
C ILE A 136 -0.60 23.45 -6.74
N PHE A 137 -1.28 22.74 -7.63
CA PHE A 137 -1.16 22.87 -9.08
C PHE A 137 -2.42 23.48 -9.69
N ASP A 138 -2.22 24.26 -10.75
CA ASP A 138 -3.25 24.76 -11.64
C ASP A 138 -2.56 24.93 -12.99
N PHE A 139 -2.98 24.15 -13.97
CA PHE A 139 -2.53 24.24 -15.34
C PHE A 139 -3.70 24.18 -16.32
N GLY A 140 -4.87 24.72 -15.90
CA GLY A 140 -6.07 24.81 -16.75
C GLY A 140 -5.94 25.78 -17.94
N THR A 141 -4.85 26.55 -18.04
CA THR A 141 -4.54 27.41 -19.21
C THR A 141 -3.05 27.35 -19.52
N ASP A 142 -2.64 27.62 -20.77
CA ASP A 142 -1.24 27.55 -21.21
C ASP A 142 -0.30 28.43 -20.39
N ARG A 143 -0.77 29.62 -20.01
CA ARG A 143 -0.04 30.55 -19.14
C ARG A 143 0.21 29.94 -17.77
N LYS A 144 -0.81 29.27 -17.20
CA LYS A 144 -0.72 28.61 -15.90
C LYS A 144 0.15 27.35 -15.97
N PHE A 145 0.05 26.58 -17.06
CA PHE A 145 0.93 25.45 -17.34
C PHE A 145 2.40 25.87 -17.45
N SER A 146 2.70 26.96 -18.17
CA SER A 146 4.09 27.47 -18.27
C SER A 146 4.69 27.83 -16.90
N ARG A 147 3.87 28.43 -16.03
CA ARG A 147 4.25 28.69 -14.63
C ARG A 147 4.44 27.42 -13.83
N TRP A 148 3.53 26.45 -13.97
CA TRP A 148 3.62 25.13 -13.34
C TRP A 148 4.93 24.43 -13.72
N SER A 149 5.22 24.33 -15.01
CA SER A 149 6.43 23.72 -15.55
C SER A 149 7.70 24.37 -15.00
N THR A 150 7.74 25.71 -14.91
CA THR A 150 8.88 26.42 -14.31
C THR A 150 9.05 26.10 -12.81
N ARG A 151 7.94 26.06 -12.06
CA ARG A 151 7.94 25.76 -10.63
C ARG A 151 8.38 24.32 -10.37
N ILE A 152 7.86 23.38 -11.16
CA ILE A 152 8.15 21.96 -11.02
C ILE A 152 9.55 21.61 -11.49
N LYS A 153 10.10 22.33 -12.47
CA LYS A 153 11.50 22.21 -12.82
C LYS A 153 12.41 22.47 -11.62
N LYS A 154 12.24 23.63 -10.97
CA LYS A 154 13.00 24.02 -9.77
C LYS A 154 12.82 23.03 -8.61
N LEU A 155 11.59 22.56 -8.42
CA LEU A 155 11.32 21.56 -7.40
C LEU A 155 12.03 20.24 -7.69
N GLY A 156 11.91 19.73 -8.92
CA GLY A 156 12.53 18.47 -9.30
C GLY A 156 14.06 18.51 -9.18
N GLU A 157 14.67 19.65 -9.52
CA GLU A 157 16.11 19.89 -9.29
C GLU A 157 16.45 19.86 -7.80
N LYS A 158 15.67 20.57 -6.97
CA LYS A 158 15.84 20.57 -5.51
C LYS A 158 15.70 19.16 -4.92
N LEU A 159 14.65 18.43 -5.27
CA LEU A 159 14.37 17.09 -4.75
C LEU A 159 15.36 16.06 -5.28
N GLY A 160 15.81 16.20 -6.52
CA GLY A 160 16.81 15.32 -7.14
C GLY A 160 18.20 15.41 -6.51
N ALA A 161 18.49 16.47 -5.73
CA ALA A 161 19.72 16.56 -4.94
C ALA A 161 19.74 15.60 -3.74
N TYR A 162 18.59 15.04 -3.36
CA TYR A 162 18.46 14.12 -2.22
C TYR A 162 18.37 12.66 -2.72
N ALA A 163 19.08 11.77 -2.04
CA ALA A 163 19.01 10.34 -2.29
C ALA A 163 17.91 9.66 -1.46
N PHE A 164 16.64 10.03 -1.69
CA PHE A 164 15.51 9.42 -1.00
C PHE A 164 15.44 7.93 -1.32
N LYS A 165 15.36 7.10 -0.26
CA LYS A 165 15.14 5.65 -0.38
C LYS A 165 13.66 5.34 -0.59
N ARG A 166 12.77 6.13 0.03
CA ARG A 166 11.32 5.99 -0.11
C ARG A 166 10.71 7.27 -0.64
N LYS A 167 9.78 7.13 -1.58
CA LYS A 167 9.07 8.23 -2.20
C LYS A 167 7.59 7.88 -2.20
N ILE A 168 6.79 8.67 -1.50
CA ILE A 168 5.35 8.51 -1.41
C ILE A 168 4.74 9.77 -2.00
N ILE A 169 3.99 9.60 -3.08
CA ILE A 169 3.38 10.71 -3.82
C ILE A 169 1.87 10.59 -3.70
N PHE A 170 1.21 11.67 -3.29
CA PHE A 170 -0.24 11.75 -3.23
C PHE A 170 -0.72 12.76 -4.27
N ILE A 171 -1.69 12.36 -5.08
CA ILE A 171 -2.39 13.24 -6.02
C ILE A 171 -3.82 13.38 -5.53
N THR A 172 -4.20 14.60 -5.14
CA THR A 172 -5.55 14.94 -4.71
C THR A 172 -6.22 15.78 -5.78
N VAL A 173 -7.23 15.22 -6.44
CA VAL A 173 -7.86 15.82 -7.63
C VAL A 173 -9.31 15.35 -7.75
N HIS A 174 -10.15 16.10 -8.46
CA HIS A 174 -11.46 15.64 -8.87
C HIS A 174 -11.41 15.05 -10.27
N SER A 175 -12.35 14.16 -10.56
CA SER A 175 -12.56 13.63 -11.90
C SER A 175 -13.96 13.94 -12.40
N GLU A 176 -14.07 14.22 -13.70
CA GLU A 176 -15.35 14.40 -14.35
C GLU A 176 -16.14 13.08 -14.39
N VAL A 177 -17.41 13.14 -13.99
CA VAL A 177 -18.28 11.96 -13.83
C VAL A 177 -18.72 11.31 -15.15
N THR A 178 -18.51 11.97 -16.29
CA THR A 178 -18.97 11.54 -17.62
C THR A 178 -17.92 10.70 -18.34
N ARG A 179 -16.65 11.11 -18.26
CA ARG A 179 -15.52 10.50 -18.99
C ARG A 179 -14.46 9.90 -18.08
N GLY A 180 -14.36 10.33 -16.82
CA GLY A 180 -13.26 9.93 -15.94
C GLY A 180 -11.99 10.77 -16.12
N ASP A 181 -12.08 11.88 -16.85
CA ASP A 181 -10.98 12.84 -17.03
C ASP A 181 -10.65 13.55 -15.71
N LEU A 182 -9.43 14.05 -15.57
CA LEU A 182 -8.91 14.66 -14.35
C LEU A 182 -8.92 16.18 -14.45
N PHE A 183 -9.34 16.86 -13.39
CA PHE A 183 -9.28 18.33 -13.37
C PHE A 183 -7.83 18.83 -13.27
N ALA A 184 -7.44 19.63 -14.25
CA ALA A 184 -6.15 20.30 -14.37
C ALA A 184 -6.08 21.63 -13.61
N GLY A 185 -7.22 22.19 -13.25
CA GLY A 185 -7.35 23.45 -12.54
C GLY A 185 -8.47 24.30 -13.12
N LYS A 186 -8.27 25.63 -13.14
CA LYS A 186 -9.30 26.58 -13.55
C LYS A 186 -8.96 27.25 -14.88
N GLY A 187 -9.95 27.45 -15.74
CA GLY A 187 -9.82 28.24 -16.95
C GLY A 187 -9.65 29.75 -16.68
N GLU A 188 -9.64 30.55 -17.75
CA GLU A 188 -9.55 32.02 -17.61
C GLU A 188 -10.85 32.61 -17.01
N SER A 189 -12.01 31.96 -17.18
CA SER A 189 -13.29 32.41 -16.61
C SER A 189 -13.61 31.76 -15.26
N GLY A 190 -12.71 30.95 -14.70
CA GLY A 190 -12.88 30.26 -13.41
C GLY A 190 -13.63 28.92 -13.48
N GLU A 191 -13.99 28.45 -14.66
CA GLU A 191 -14.55 27.13 -14.92
C GLU A 191 -13.53 26.02 -14.66
N ASP A 192 -14.01 24.82 -14.31
CA ASP A 192 -13.14 23.65 -14.17
C ASP A 192 -12.70 23.13 -15.55
N VAL A 193 -11.41 22.87 -15.70
CA VAL A 193 -10.82 22.31 -16.91
C VAL A 193 -10.41 20.87 -16.63
N ALA A 194 -11.03 19.93 -17.35
CA ALA A 194 -10.69 18.51 -17.32
C ALA A 194 -9.77 18.15 -18.49
N MET A 195 -8.94 17.13 -18.30
CA MET A 195 -8.08 16.58 -19.34
C MET A 195 -7.94 15.08 -19.19
N GLU A 196 -7.63 14.42 -20.31
CA GLU A 196 -7.46 12.98 -20.36
C GLU A 196 -6.34 12.55 -19.39
N VAL A 197 -6.54 11.41 -18.73
CA VAL A 197 -5.64 10.93 -17.67
C VAL A 197 -4.18 10.89 -18.13
N GLY A 198 -3.92 10.46 -19.36
CA GLY A 198 -2.55 10.40 -19.90
C GLY A 198 -1.90 11.77 -20.08
N GLU A 199 -2.65 12.76 -20.55
CA GLU A 199 -2.18 14.14 -20.69
C GLU A 199 -1.96 14.79 -19.33
N PHE A 200 -2.90 14.58 -18.40
CA PHE A 200 -2.78 15.03 -17.02
C PHE A 200 -1.50 14.53 -16.37
N MET A 201 -1.22 13.24 -16.45
CA MET A 201 -0.04 12.66 -15.83
C MET A 201 1.26 13.21 -16.43
N LYS A 202 1.30 13.47 -17.75
CA LYS A 202 2.43 14.12 -18.43
C LYS A 202 2.63 15.56 -17.97
N CYS A 203 1.55 16.35 -17.87
CA CYS A 203 1.62 17.73 -17.42
C CYS A 203 2.04 17.81 -15.95
N LEU A 204 1.45 16.99 -15.09
CA LEU A 204 1.74 16.97 -13.66
C LEU A 204 3.19 16.57 -13.39
N PHE A 205 3.67 15.52 -14.05
CA PHE A 205 5.04 15.02 -13.90
C PHE A 205 5.94 15.49 -15.05
N THR A 206 6.02 16.81 -15.25
CA THR A 206 6.99 17.38 -16.18
C THR A 206 8.42 17.16 -15.66
N SER A 207 9.37 16.91 -16.57
CA SER A 207 10.80 16.78 -16.22
C SER A 207 11.30 18.00 -15.44
N PRO A 208 12.09 17.81 -14.36
CA PRO A 208 12.70 16.56 -13.90
C PRO A 208 11.89 15.82 -12.82
N LEU A 209 10.70 16.29 -12.45
CA LEU A 209 9.90 15.67 -11.38
C LEU A 209 9.47 14.25 -11.72
N GLN A 210 9.28 13.91 -13.01
CA GLN A 210 9.01 12.54 -13.44
C GLN A 210 9.99 11.50 -12.85
N ASN A 211 11.25 11.89 -12.65
CA ASN A 211 12.28 10.99 -12.12
C ASN A 211 12.01 10.60 -10.65
N MET A 212 11.24 11.42 -9.92
CA MET A 212 10.82 11.10 -8.56
C MET A 212 9.76 10.00 -8.53
N VAL A 213 9.00 9.80 -9.60
CA VAL A 213 7.93 8.79 -9.66
C VAL A 213 8.48 7.37 -9.78
N TYR A 214 9.65 7.20 -10.40
CA TYR A 214 10.29 5.88 -10.56
C TYR A 214 10.47 5.18 -9.21
N GLY A 215 9.90 3.99 -9.04
CA GLY A 215 9.97 3.22 -7.79
C GLY A 215 9.28 3.88 -6.58
N SER A 216 8.40 4.84 -6.81
CA SER A 216 7.59 5.45 -5.75
C SER A 216 6.33 4.63 -5.43
N THR A 217 5.70 4.91 -4.29
CA THR A 217 4.29 4.59 -4.06
C THR A 217 3.43 5.80 -4.40
N LEU A 218 2.49 5.65 -5.33
CA LEU A 218 1.57 6.69 -5.76
C LEU A 218 0.17 6.45 -5.19
N PHE A 219 -0.42 7.43 -4.52
CA PHE A 219 -1.81 7.42 -4.07
C PHE A 219 -2.63 8.39 -4.94
N MET A 220 -3.56 7.83 -5.72
CA MET A 220 -4.55 8.58 -6.48
C MET A 220 -5.78 8.84 -5.60
N LEU A 221 -5.75 9.95 -4.86
CA LEU A 221 -6.87 10.44 -4.05
C LEU A 221 -7.86 11.21 -4.94
N THR A 222 -8.42 10.50 -5.91
CA THR A 222 -9.34 11.09 -6.87
C THR A 222 -10.78 10.89 -6.45
N CYS A 223 -11.53 11.99 -6.31
CA CYS A 223 -12.97 11.92 -6.21
C CYS A 223 -13.58 11.83 -7.61
N GLY A 224 -14.03 10.64 -7.97
CA GLY A 224 -14.70 10.37 -9.23
C GLY A 224 -14.30 9.03 -9.85
N PRO A 225 -15.00 8.62 -10.91
CA PRO A 225 -14.93 7.28 -11.49
C PRO A 225 -13.71 7.03 -12.40
N VAL A 226 -12.53 7.58 -12.12
CA VAL A 226 -11.32 7.45 -13.00
C VAL A 226 -11.04 6.00 -13.37
N VAL A 227 -11.10 5.11 -12.39
CA VAL A 227 -10.82 3.68 -12.59
C VAL A 227 -12.06 2.87 -12.95
N SER A 228 -13.22 3.51 -13.03
CA SER A 228 -14.47 2.88 -13.46
C SER A 228 -14.73 3.04 -14.96
N PHE A 229 -14.07 4.01 -15.61
CA PHE A 229 -14.09 4.15 -17.06
C PHE A 229 -12.92 3.41 -17.69
N GLU A 230 -13.21 2.54 -18.67
CA GLU A 230 -12.21 1.69 -19.31
C GLU A 230 -11.09 2.49 -20.00
N GLN A 231 -11.45 3.57 -20.69
CA GLN A 231 -10.48 4.45 -21.37
C GLN A 231 -9.56 5.16 -20.37
N SER A 232 -10.11 5.76 -19.32
CA SER A 232 -9.34 6.41 -18.25
C SER A 232 -8.45 5.42 -17.51
N LEU A 233 -8.95 4.20 -17.24
CA LEU A 233 -8.16 3.12 -16.65
C LEU A 233 -7.02 2.71 -17.59
N ALA A 234 -7.25 2.57 -18.89
CA ALA A 234 -6.20 2.23 -19.87
C ALA A 234 -5.12 3.33 -19.94
N ALA A 235 -5.53 4.61 -19.98
CA ALA A 235 -4.61 5.74 -19.97
C ALA A 235 -3.80 5.83 -18.65
N LEU A 236 -4.42 5.49 -17.51
CA LEU A 236 -3.73 5.39 -16.22
C LEU A 236 -2.69 4.25 -16.25
N LYS A 237 -3.04 3.07 -16.77
CA LYS A 237 -2.11 1.94 -16.93
C LYS A 237 -0.90 2.34 -17.77
N GLN A 238 -1.13 3.02 -18.90
CA GLN A 238 -0.05 3.51 -19.77
C GLN A 238 0.85 4.53 -19.05
N SER A 239 0.25 5.44 -18.28
CA SER A 239 1.00 6.43 -17.50
C SER A 239 1.85 5.77 -16.42
N ILE A 240 1.33 4.75 -15.74
CA ILE A 240 2.08 3.95 -14.75
C ILE A 240 3.22 3.21 -15.43
N ALA A 241 2.99 2.60 -16.60
CA ALA A 241 4.04 1.92 -17.35
C ALA A 241 5.20 2.88 -17.76
N GLN A 242 4.85 4.13 -18.09
CA GLN A 242 5.82 5.16 -18.47
C GLN A 242 6.57 5.72 -17.26
N LEU A 243 5.87 6.08 -16.18
CA LEU A 243 6.44 6.73 -14.99
C LEU A 243 7.10 5.73 -14.02
N ARG A 244 6.71 4.46 -14.12
CA ARG A 244 7.24 3.33 -13.36
C ARG A 244 7.22 3.49 -11.83
N PRO A 245 6.13 3.94 -11.19
CA PRO A 245 5.99 3.76 -9.75
C PRO A 245 5.95 2.26 -9.41
N GLU A 246 6.49 1.87 -8.25
CA GLU A 246 6.43 0.47 -7.79
C GLU A 246 4.99 0.07 -7.45
N TYR A 247 4.27 0.97 -6.77
CA TYR A 247 2.86 0.80 -6.45
C TYR A 247 2.06 2.03 -6.85
N THR A 248 0.84 1.81 -7.36
CA THR A 248 -0.18 2.85 -7.42
C THR A 248 -1.45 2.35 -6.75
N VAL A 249 -1.99 3.13 -5.82
CA VAL A 249 -3.23 2.86 -5.10
C VAL A 249 -4.29 3.85 -5.55
N ALA A 250 -5.42 3.36 -6.04
CA ALA A 250 -6.55 4.16 -6.50
C ALA A 250 -7.87 3.63 -5.92
N PHE A 251 -8.92 4.43 -5.96
CA PHE A 251 -10.21 4.14 -5.36
C PHE A 251 -11.33 4.21 -6.39
N THR A 252 -12.33 3.34 -6.26
CA THR A 252 -13.41 3.21 -7.26
C THR A 252 -14.65 4.03 -6.95
N ALA A 253 -14.76 4.66 -5.77
CA ALA A 253 -15.97 5.38 -5.39
C ALA A 253 -16.16 6.62 -6.27
N LYS A 254 -17.38 6.81 -6.79
CA LYS A 254 -17.76 8.03 -7.50
C LYS A 254 -17.67 9.26 -6.59
N ASP A 255 -18.21 9.14 -5.37
CA ASP A 255 -18.20 10.19 -4.36
C ASP A 255 -17.17 9.81 -3.28
N PHE A 256 -15.90 9.78 -3.67
CA PHE A 256 -14.82 9.35 -2.78
C PHE A 256 -14.60 10.36 -1.65
N LEU A 257 -14.57 9.85 -0.42
CA LEU A 257 -14.37 10.64 0.78
C LEU A 257 -12.99 10.31 1.33
N ASN A 258 -12.00 11.20 1.15
CA ASN A 258 -10.62 10.97 1.62
C ASN A 258 -10.56 10.56 3.11
N ALA A 259 -11.50 11.05 3.93
CA ALA A 259 -11.57 10.73 5.35
C ALA A 259 -11.70 9.22 5.64
N VAL A 260 -12.30 8.42 4.74
CA VAL A 260 -12.47 6.98 4.96
C VAL A 260 -11.16 6.19 4.81
N VAL A 261 -10.08 6.82 4.36
CA VAL A 261 -8.77 6.18 4.13
C VAL A 261 -7.78 6.48 5.26
N LYS A 262 -8.17 7.24 6.28
CA LYS A 262 -7.24 7.65 7.37
C LYS A 262 -6.55 6.47 8.04
N ILE A 263 -7.33 5.48 8.48
CA ILE A 263 -6.79 4.29 9.16
C ILE A 263 -5.91 3.46 8.21
N PHE A 264 -6.27 3.39 6.93
CA PHE A 264 -5.45 2.73 5.91
C PHE A 264 -4.08 3.41 5.78
N ILE A 265 -4.03 4.75 5.70
CA ILE A 265 -2.77 5.50 5.57
C ILE A 265 -1.91 5.41 6.81
N VAL A 266 -2.49 5.50 8.01
CA VAL A 266 -1.77 5.30 9.28
C VAL A 266 -1.17 3.89 9.32
N SER A 267 -1.98 2.88 9.00
CA SER A 267 -1.54 1.49 9.00
C SER A 267 -0.48 1.23 7.93
N TYR A 268 -0.58 1.88 6.76
CA TYR A 268 0.45 1.88 5.74
C TYR A 268 1.78 2.46 6.27
N GLY A 269 1.73 3.62 6.94
CA GLY A 269 2.90 4.21 7.58
C GLY A 269 3.58 3.25 8.55
N VAL A 270 2.80 2.60 9.41
CA VAL A 270 3.33 1.62 10.37
C VAL A 270 3.85 0.36 9.68
N LYS A 271 3.04 -0.32 8.87
CA LYS A 271 3.39 -1.64 8.30
C LYS A 271 4.43 -1.56 7.18
N VAL A 272 4.31 -0.56 6.31
CA VAL A 272 5.17 -0.47 5.12
C VAL A 272 6.40 0.39 5.42
N LEU A 273 6.20 1.60 5.97
CA LEU A 273 7.30 2.54 6.13
C LEU A 273 8.16 2.26 7.35
N ILE A 274 7.55 1.94 8.51
CA ILE A 274 8.28 1.64 9.74
C ILE A 274 8.65 0.16 9.81
N GLU A 275 7.68 -0.75 9.69
CA GLU A 275 7.92 -2.19 9.82
C GLU A 275 8.61 -2.81 8.60
N GLY A 276 8.68 -2.09 7.48
CA GLY A 276 9.44 -2.49 6.30
C GLY A 276 8.80 -3.61 5.47
N HIS A 277 7.51 -3.90 5.68
CA HIS A 277 6.81 -4.91 4.87
C HIS A 277 6.53 -4.39 3.46
N ALA A 278 6.58 -5.28 2.47
CA ALA A 278 6.14 -4.93 1.11
C ALA A 278 4.61 -4.78 1.07
N LEU A 279 4.11 -3.75 0.37
CA LEU A 279 2.69 -3.38 0.39
C LEU A 279 1.79 -4.53 -0.06
N GLU A 280 2.16 -5.27 -1.11
CA GLU A 280 1.39 -6.40 -1.63
C GLU A 280 1.19 -7.53 -0.62
N ASN A 281 2.10 -7.66 0.34
CA ASN A 281 2.06 -8.70 1.37
C ASN A 281 1.16 -8.31 2.55
N VAL A 282 1.03 -7.01 2.85
CA VAL A 282 0.29 -6.51 4.01
C VAL A 282 -0.99 -5.74 3.66
N ILE A 283 -1.29 -5.53 2.38
CA ILE A 283 -2.48 -4.77 1.96
C ILE A 283 -3.77 -5.35 2.54
N HIS A 284 -3.85 -6.66 2.71
CA HIS A 284 -4.96 -7.32 3.39
C HIS A 284 -5.14 -6.79 4.82
N ASP A 285 -4.06 -6.76 5.60
CA ASP A 285 -4.08 -6.31 6.99
C ASP A 285 -4.46 -4.82 7.07
N LEU A 286 -3.97 -4.01 6.11
CA LEU A 286 -4.36 -2.60 5.99
C LEU A 286 -5.86 -2.44 5.73
N LEU A 287 -6.44 -3.29 4.88
CA LEU A 287 -7.86 -3.26 4.54
C LEU A 287 -8.73 -3.75 5.71
N ASP A 288 -8.26 -4.74 6.47
CA ASP A 288 -9.01 -5.32 7.58
C ASP A 288 -9.23 -4.32 8.72
N VAL A 289 -8.21 -3.54 9.05
CA VAL A 289 -8.30 -2.48 10.07
C VAL A 289 -9.05 -1.24 9.58
N SER A 290 -9.20 -1.07 8.27
CA SER A 290 -9.84 0.10 7.65
C SER A 290 -11.35 -0.09 7.47
N LEU A 291 -12.08 -0.08 8.58
CA LEU A 291 -13.51 -0.36 8.62
C LEU A 291 -14.34 0.59 7.73
N GLU A 292 -13.94 1.86 7.62
CA GLU A 292 -14.66 2.86 6.83
C GLU A 292 -14.57 2.62 5.32
N LEU A 293 -13.55 1.91 4.84
CA LEU A 293 -13.41 1.57 3.42
C LEU A 293 -14.47 0.56 2.95
N ARG A 294 -14.83 -0.39 3.81
CA ARG A 294 -15.60 -1.61 3.49
C ARG A 294 -16.88 -1.34 2.68
N MET A 295 -17.63 -0.32 3.05
CA MET A 295 -18.88 0.03 2.37
C MET A 295 -18.76 1.19 1.38
N HIS A 296 -17.63 1.89 1.36
CA HIS A 296 -17.49 3.15 0.64
C HIS A 296 -16.84 2.98 -0.73
N THR A 297 -15.77 2.19 -0.81
CA THR A 297 -14.97 2.09 -2.02
C THR A 297 -14.33 0.72 -2.15
N ASP A 298 -13.94 0.37 -3.37
CA ASP A 298 -12.89 -0.63 -3.58
C ASP A 298 -11.53 0.04 -3.66
N VAL A 299 -10.50 -0.75 -3.43
CA VAL A 299 -9.10 -0.33 -3.58
C VAL A 299 -8.51 -1.05 -4.79
N MET A 300 -7.98 -0.28 -5.74
CA MET A 300 -7.21 -0.81 -6.85
C MET A 300 -5.73 -0.65 -6.57
N LEU A 301 -5.00 -1.77 -6.62
CA LEU A 301 -3.54 -1.80 -6.51
C LEU A 301 -2.95 -2.15 -7.86
N PHE A 302 -2.17 -1.23 -8.41
CA PHE A 302 -1.27 -1.47 -9.53
C PHE A 302 0.10 -1.75 -8.94
N HIS A 303 0.68 -2.89 -9.27
CA HIS A 303 2.00 -3.29 -8.78
C HIS A 303 2.92 -3.53 -9.97
N LEU A 304 4.00 -2.76 -10.03
CA LEU A 304 5.05 -2.89 -11.03
C LEU A 304 6.25 -3.61 -10.42
N SER A 305 6.32 -4.92 -10.64
CA SER A 305 7.44 -5.75 -10.20
C SER A 305 8.61 -5.71 -11.19
N GLY A 306 9.80 -6.12 -10.74
CA GLY A 306 10.98 -6.22 -11.60
C GLY A 306 11.68 -4.89 -11.85
N LEU A 307 11.28 -3.82 -11.18
CA LEU A 307 12.11 -2.64 -11.05
C LEU A 307 13.37 -3.08 -10.28
N GLY A 308 14.56 -2.94 -10.87
CA GLY A 308 15.86 -3.24 -10.23
C GLY A 308 16.19 -2.31 -9.06
N LEU A 309 15.18 -1.95 -8.25
CA LEU A 309 15.32 -1.21 -7.02
C LEU A 309 16.16 -2.05 -6.06
N PRO A 310 17.01 -1.39 -5.25
CA PRO A 310 17.71 -2.06 -4.18
C PRO A 310 16.67 -2.56 -3.16
N ARG A 311 16.17 -3.78 -3.36
CA ARG A 311 15.46 -4.52 -2.33
C ARG A 311 16.43 -4.71 -1.17
N ALA A 312 15.89 -4.70 0.05
CA ALA A 312 16.68 -5.00 1.23
C ALA A 312 17.53 -6.28 0.96
N PRO A 313 18.86 -6.26 1.15
CA PRO A 313 19.82 -7.29 0.73
C PRO A 313 19.54 -8.75 1.14
N TRP A 314 18.48 -9.01 1.90
CA TRP A 314 18.27 -10.22 2.71
C TRP A 314 17.16 -11.12 2.17
N LEU A 315 16.44 -10.69 1.13
CA LEU A 315 15.69 -11.63 0.30
C LEU A 315 16.72 -12.36 -0.57
N LEU A 316 16.99 -13.62 -0.22
CA LEU A 316 18.05 -14.52 -0.71
C LEU A 316 18.03 -14.85 -2.23
N SER A 317 17.57 -13.95 -3.09
CA SER A 317 17.79 -14.06 -4.53
C SER A 317 17.81 -12.66 -5.15
N PRO A 318 18.96 -12.20 -5.67
CA PRO A 318 18.98 -11.09 -6.61
C PRO A 318 18.11 -11.51 -7.80
N ALA A 319 16.97 -10.85 -7.99
CA ALA A 319 16.26 -10.98 -9.25
C ALA A 319 17.22 -10.49 -10.35
N PRO A 320 17.40 -11.24 -11.46
CA PRO A 320 18.28 -10.80 -12.53
C PRO A 320 17.86 -9.41 -13.01
N LEU A 321 18.84 -8.50 -13.10
CA LEU A 321 18.70 -7.10 -13.55
C LEU A 321 18.14 -6.96 -14.99
N THR A 322 17.81 -8.08 -15.64
CA THR A 322 17.29 -8.18 -17.01
C THR A 322 15.80 -8.53 -17.08
N ALA A 323 15.10 -8.68 -15.95
CA ALA A 323 13.68 -9.00 -15.96
C ALA A 323 12.87 -7.80 -16.47
N THR A 324 12.13 -8.00 -17.57
CA THR A 324 11.15 -7.02 -18.06
C THR A 324 10.17 -6.69 -16.92
N PRO A 325 9.92 -5.40 -16.62
CA PRO A 325 8.98 -5.03 -15.58
C PRO A 325 7.59 -5.63 -15.86
N LEU A 326 6.95 -6.15 -14.81
CA LEU A 326 5.64 -6.79 -14.89
C LEU A 326 4.61 -5.94 -14.18
N LEU A 327 3.57 -5.51 -14.89
CA LEU A 327 2.44 -4.80 -14.29
C LEU A 327 1.31 -5.78 -13.96
N ALA A 328 0.94 -5.85 -12.68
CA ALA A 328 -0.24 -6.56 -12.20
C ALA A 328 -1.25 -5.57 -11.61
N ILE A 329 -2.54 -5.86 -11.77
CA ILE A 329 -3.63 -5.01 -11.27
C ILE A 329 -4.60 -5.86 -10.47
N TYR A 330 -4.77 -5.48 -9.21
CA TYR A 330 -5.67 -6.13 -8.28
C TYR A 330 -6.77 -5.16 -7.84
N ARG A 331 -7.99 -5.67 -7.68
CA ARG A 331 -9.09 -4.94 -7.06
C ARG A 331 -9.50 -5.65 -5.79
N TYR A 332 -9.46 -4.91 -4.68
CA TYR A 332 -9.88 -5.37 -3.37
C TYR A 332 -11.27 -4.82 -3.09
N SER A 333 -12.24 -5.73 -2.99
CA SER A 333 -13.63 -5.39 -2.73
C SER A 333 -14.11 -6.08 -1.47
N TRP A 334 -14.67 -5.30 -0.55
CA TRP A 334 -15.28 -5.90 0.63
C TRP A 334 -16.61 -6.53 0.25
N TYR A 335 -16.82 -7.78 0.64
CA TYR A 335 -18.07 -8.47 0.42
C TYR A 335 -18.89 -8.53 1.72
N HIS A 336 -20.20 -8.43 1.58
CA HIS A 336 -21.14 -8.67 2.67
C HIS A 336 -22.44 -9.25 2.17
N SER A 337 -22.82 -10.37 2.74
CA SER A 337 -23.97 -11.17 2.32
C SER A 337 -25.31 -10.43 2.35
N HIS A 338 -25.48 -9.33 3.08
CA HIS A 338 -26.74 -8.56 3.10
C HIS A 338 -26.68 -7.21 2.39
N ARG A 339 -25.49 -6.73 2.05
CA ARG A 339 -25.28 -5.32 1.67
C ARG A 339 -24.45 -5.17 0.41
N ARG A 340 -23.50 -6.07 0.22
CA ARG A 340 -22.50 -5.99 -0.82
C ARG A 340 -22.10 -7.37 -1.35
N PRO A 341 -23.04 -8.20 -1.84
CA PRO A 341 -22.67 -9.53 -2.33
C PRO A 341 -21.66 -9.38 -3.48
N TRP A 342 -20.57 -10.16 -3.44
CA TRP A 342 -19.48 -10.08 -4.41
C TRP A 342 -18.84 -8.69 -4.58
N GLY A 343 -18.88 -7.82 -3.56
CA GLY A 343 -18.35 -6.46 -3.71
C GLY A 343 -19.32 -5.49 -4.40
N THR A 344 -20.48 -5.95 -4.88
CA THR A 344 -21.51 -5.11 -5.52
C THR A 344 -22.52 -4.60 -4.50
N SER A 345 -22.57 -3.28 -4.28
CA SER A 345 -23.47 -2.68 -3.30
C SER A 345 -24.94 -2.80 -3.70
N LEU A 346 -25.77 -3.28 -2.79
CA LEU A 346 -27.22 -3.20 -2.90
C LEU A 346 -27.69 -1.79 -2.53
N SER A 347 -28.77 -1.31 -3.15
CA SER A 347 -29.37 -0.03 -2.81
C SER A 347 -29.83 -0.01 -1.34
N MET A 348 -29.75 1.14 -0.67
CA MET A 348 -30.17 1.21 0.74
C MET A 348 -31.67 0.93 0.92
N GLY A 349 -32.50 1.33 -0.05
CA GLY A 349 -33.93 1.05 -0.11
C GLY A 349 -34.29 0.00 -1.16
N CYS A 350 -35.38 -0.75 -0.95
CA CYS A 350 -35.95 -1.60 -2.00
C CYS A 350 -36.55 -0.73 -3.10
N LEU A 351 -36.13 -0.96 -4.35
CA LEU A 351 -36.60 -0.22 -5.53
C LEU A 351 -38.10 -0.40 -5.82
N LYS A 352 -38.74 -1.44 -5.26
CA LYS A 352 -40.17 -1.72 -5.45
C LYS A 352 -41.07 -1.15 -4.36
N CYS A 353 -40.66 -1.21 -3.08
CA CYS A 353 -41.54 -0.85 -1.95
C CYS A 353 -40.99 0.26 -1.03
N GLY A 354 -39.80 0.80 -1.32
CA GLY A 354 -39.18 1.87 -0.54
C GLY A 354 -38.69 1.48 0.85
N ALA A 355 -38.86 0.22 1.29
CA ALA A 355 -38.40 -0.23 2.60
C ALA A 355 -36.88 -0.03 2.73
N ILE A 356 -36.43 0.52 3.86
CA ILE A 356 -35.01 0.80 4.14
C ILE A 356 -34.34 -0.42 4.76
N ARG A 357 -33.14 -0.75 4.26
CA ARG A 357 -32.35 -1.93 4.61
C ARG A 357 -33.15 -3.25 4.59
N PRO A 358 -33.91 -3.55 3.52
CA PRO A 358 -34.88 -4.63 3.54
C PRO A 358 -34.30 -5.99 3.13
N TRP A 359 -33.02 -6.07 2.80
CA TRP A 359 -32.43 -7.22 2.12
C TRP A 359 -32.19 -8.40 3.07
N ALA A 360 -32.71 -9.56 2.69
CA ALA A 360 -32.34 -10.84 3.28
C ALA A 360 -30.90 -11.22 2.90
N ARG A 361 -30.35 -12.21 3.62
CA ARG A 361 -29.03 -12.76 3.30
C ARG A 361 -29.03 -13.28 1.87
N SER A 362 -28.07 -12.81 1.09
CA SER A 362 -27.76 -13.25 -0.26
C SER A 362 -27.45 -14.75 -0.28
N LYS A 363 -28.15 -15.48 -1.16
CA LYS A 363 -27.96 -16.91 -1.38
C LYS A 363 -27.51 -17.17 -2.82
N LEU A 364 -26.87 -18.32 -3.05
CA LEU A 364 -26.60 -18.78 -4.41
C LEU A 364 -27.93 -18.90 -5.17
N ASP A 365 -27.99 -18.38 -6.39
CA ASP A 365 -29.14 -18.54 -7.26
C ASP A 365 -29.15 -20.00 -7.79
N PRO A 366 -30.16 -20.82 -7.49
CA PRO A 366 -30.22 -22.20 -7.97
C PRO A 366 -30.48 -22.28 -9.48
N HIS A 367 -31.05 -21.23 -10.07
CA HIS A 367 -31.43 -21.17 -11.49
C HIS A 367 -31.00 -19.83 -12.09
N PRO A 368 -29.68 -19.57 -12.17
CA PRO A 368 -29.20 -18.34 -12.78
C PRO A 368 -29.70 -18.28 -14.25
N PRO A 369 -30.23 -17.13 -14.70
CA PRO A 369 -30.66 -16.98 -16.09
C PRO A 369 -29.54 -17.29 -17.08
N SER A 370 -29.90 -17.68 -18.32
CA SER A 370 -28.91 -17.88 -19.38
C SER A 370 -28.04 -16.62 -19.55
N GLY A 371 -26.72 -16.80 -19.58
CA GLY A 371 -25.74 -15.70 -19.63
C GLY A 371 -25.29 -15.14 -18.26
N TYR A 372 -25.83 -15.63 -17.15
CA TYR A 372 -25.38 -15.24 -15.80
C TYR A 372 -24.26 -16.16 -15.31
N HIS A 373 -23.36 -15.60 -14.49
CA HIS A 373 -22.29 -16.37 -13.87
C HIS A 373 -22.84 -17.48 -12.93
N PRO A 374 -22.27 -18.71 -12.88
CA PRO A 374 -22.77 -19.80 -12.04
C PRO A 374 -22.81 -19.47 -10.54
N LYS A 375 -21.94 -18.58 -10.09
CA LYS A 375 -21.89 -18.08 -8.71
C LYS A 375 -22.79 -16.85 -8.46
N THR A 376 -23.75 -16.59 -9.34
CA THR A 376 -24.74 -15.52 -9.15
C THR A 376 -25.43 -15.70 -7.82
N ARG A 377 -25.65 -14.58 -7.12
CA ARG A 377 -26.41 -14.59 -5.87
C ARG A 377 -27.64 -13.73 -5.98
N VAL A 378 -28.70 -14.17 -5.31
CA VAL A 378 -29.98 -13.46 -5.20
C VAL A 378 -30.16 -12.92 -3.79
N SER A 379 -30.56 -11.66 -3.70
CA SER A 379 -30.93 -10.97 -2.46
C SER A 379 -32.40 -10.56 -2.55
N MET A 380 -33.20 -10.93 -1.56
CA MET A 380 -34.64 -10.72 -1.57
C MET A 380 -35.07 -9.67 -0.55
N CYS A 381 -35.96 -8.77 -0.93
CA CYS A 381 -36.61 -7.83 -0.02
C CYS A 381 -37.54 -8.56 0.94
N ARG A 382 -37.30 -8.45 2.25
CA ARG A 382 -38.10 -9.09 3.31
C ARG A 382 -39.56 -8.61 3.36
N ARG A 383 -39.88 -7.46 2.77
CA ARG A 383 -41.23 -6.87 2.79
C ARG A 383 -42.08 -7.26 1.58
N CYS A 384 -41.53 -7.21 0.37
CA CYS A 384 -42.31 -7.39 -0.87
C CYS A 384 -41.77 -8.48 -1.81
N ALA A 385 -40.80 -9.27 -1.34
CA ALA A 385 -40.14 -10.33 -2.09
C ALA A 385 -39.45 -9.89 -3.40
N PHE A 386 -39.23 -8.59 -3.62
CA PHE A 386 -38.46 -8.10 -4.77
C PHE A 386 -37.03 -8.63 -4.72
N GLU A 387 -36.56 -9.20 -5.83
CA GLU A 387 -35.25 -9.83 -5.96
C GLU A 387 -34.25 -8.92 -6.67
N VAL A 388 -33.02 -8.91 -6.18
CA VAL A 388 -31.86 -8.33 -6.86
C VAL A 388 -30.80 -9.41 -7.03
N ARG A 389 -30.31 -9.58 -8.25
CA ARG A 389 -29.23 -10.51 -8.59
C ARG A 389 -27.90 -9.76 -8.69
N THR A 390 -26.86 -10.36 -8.14
CA THR A 390 -25.49 -9.84 -8.12
C THR A 390 -24.54 -10.93 -8.56
N GLN A 391 -23.55 -10.59 -9.39
CA GLN A 391 -22.57 -11.53 -9.92
C GLN A 391 -21.16 -11.11 -9.50
N PRO A 392 -20.21 -12.04 -9.36
CA PRO A 392 -18.80 -11.66 -9.29
C PRO A 392 -18.38 -10.98 -10.58
N LEU A 393 -17.29 -10.20 -10.52
CA LEU A 393 -16.64 -9.71 -11.74
C LEU A 393 -16.22 -10.90 -12.61
N PRO A 394 -16.21 -10.75 -13.95
CA PRO A 394 -15.83 -11.81 -14.90
C PRO A 394 -14.31 -12.02 -14.95
N VAL A 395 -13.66 -12.08 -13.79
CA VAL A 395 -12.22 -12.26 -13.61
C VAL A 395 -11.96 -13.20 -12.44
N GLU A 396 -10.75 -13.74 -12.38
CA GLU A 396 -10.32 -14.59 -11.26
C GLU A 396 -10.33 -13.81 -9.94
N TYR A 397 -10.68 -14.51 -8.86
CA TYR A 397 -10.68 -13.92 -7.52
C TYR A 397 -10.36 -14.91 -6.41
N ASP A 398 -9.77 -14.37 -5.36
CA ASP A 398 -9.54 -15.04 -4.09
C ASP A 398 -10.42 -14.44 -3.00
N VAL A 399 -10.91 -15.28 -2.10
CA VAL A 399 -11.51 -14.82 -0.85
C VAL A 399 -10.37 -14.64 0.16
N LEU A 400 -10.01 -13.39 0.43
CA LEU A 400 -9.14 -13.07 1.54
C LEU A 400 -9.96 -13.17 2.83
N HIS A 401 -9.32 -13.55 3.93
CA HIS A 401 -9.95 -13.93 5.21
C HIS A 401 -11.32 -13.28 5.48
N GLY A 402 -12.27 -14.11 5.90
CA GLY A 402 -13.64 -13.66 6.19
C GLY A 402 -14.44 -14.72 6.90
N ASP A 403 -15.56 -14.30 7.47
CA ASP A 403 -16.56 -15.19 8.03
C ASP A 403 -17.62 -15.51 6.95
N PRO A 404 -18.59 -16.41 7.19
CA PRO A 404 -19.63 -16.73 6.21
C PRO A 404 -20.50 -15.55 5.74
N THR A 405 -20.39 -14.40 6.38
CA THR A 405 -21.19 -13.20 6.16
C THR A 405 -20.42 -12.05 5.51
N SER A 406 -19.13 -11.92 5.75
CA SER A 406 -18.30 -10.82 5.25
C SER A 406 -16.80 -11.11 5.20
N GLY A 407 -16.07 -10.34 4.40
CA GLY A 407 -14.62 -10.42 4.25
C GLY A 407 -14.15 -9.64 3.02
N TRP A 408 -12.91 -9.85 2.59
CA TRP A 408 -12.37 -9.20 1.40
C TRP A 408 -12.25 -10.15 0.22
N LEU A 409 -12.52 -9.64 -0.97
CA LEU A 409 -12.28 -10.32 -2.23
C LEU A 409 -11.10 -9.64 -2.92
N LYS A 410 -10.16 -10.43 -3.44
CA LYS A 410 -9.08 -9.96 -4.30
C LYS A 410 -9.37 -10.43 -5.72
N TYR A 411 -9.72 -9.51 -6.59
CA TYR A 411 -9.90 -9.76 -8.02
C TYR A 411 -8.60 -9.49 -8.78
N THR A 412 -8.17 -10.40 -9.64
CA THR A 412 -7.06 -10.20 -10.57
C THR A 412 -7.59 -9.57 -11.85
N VAL A 413 -7.57 -8.23 -11.91
CA VAL A 413 -8.09 -7.46 -13.07
C VAL A 413 -7.15 -7.56 -14.27
N CYS A 414 -5.84 -7.61 -14.00
CA CYS A 414 -4.82 -7.84 -15.01
C CYS A 414 -3.72 -8.68 -14.37
N ALA A 415 -3.48 -9.88 -14.90
CA ALA A 415 -2.35 -10.70 -14.51
C ALA A 415 -1.03 -9.98 -14.84
N ALA A 416 0.09 -10.44 -14.27
CA ALA A 416 1.40 -9.86 -14.52
C ALA A 416 1.74 -9.93 -16.03
N VAL A 417 1.67 -8.80 -16.74
CA VAL A 417 2.04 -8.70 -18.16
C VAL A 417 3.36 -7.94 -18.30
N PRO A 418 4.29 -8.39 -19.16
CA PRO A 418 5.48 -7.62 -19.53
C PRO A 418 5.12 -6.25 -20.07
N LEU A 419 5.76 -5.20 -19.55
CA LEU A 419 5.67 -3.84 -20.07
C LEU A 419 6.47 -3.64 -21.36
#